data_AF-W3XBJ8-F1
#
_entry.id   AF-W3XBJ8-F1
#
_cell.length_a   1.000
_cell.length_b   1.000
_cell.length_c   1.000
_cell.angle_alpha   90.00
_cell.angle_beta   90.00
_cell.angle_gamma   90.00
#
_symmetry.space_group_name_H-M   'P 1'
#
loop_
_entity.id
_entity.type
_entity.pdbx_description
1 polymer ?
#
loop_
_entity_poly.entity_id
_entity_poly.type
_entity_poly.pdbx_seq_one_letter_code
_entity_poly.pdbx_strand_id
1 'polypeptide(L)'
;MNSGQQYDLNKHLSRFLAIPWCAKHLQAPGTEVILPPGRTPDQGGEEELWARTLNTPETFPAFIAFYRRPAADRGQQDGIAKVDRVDGLAAVGRGLAGFPAMMHGGIVATLLDGIAGLVPGVNQQVGVFPDTRPGYFDAYGFAGPARRS
;
A
#
# COMPACT_ATOMS: atom_id res chain seq x y z
N MET A 1 13.20 -23.47 -11.73
CA MET A 1 12.10 -22.76 -12.41
C MET A 1 10.99 -22.54 -11.41
N ASN A 2 10.89 -21.34 -10.84
CA ASN A 2 9.62 -20.79 -10.38
C ASN A 2 9.78 -19.28 -10.48
N SER A 3 9.20 -18.73 -11.55
CA SER A 3 9.19 -17.31 -11.85
C SER A 3 8.40 -16.64 -10.73
N GLY A 4 9.08 -16.15 -9.70
CA GLY A 4 8.45 -15.38 -8.64
C GLY A 4 7.58 -14.32 -9.29
N GLN A 5 6.27 -14.38 -9.07
CA GLN A 5 5.36 -13.39 -9.62
C GLN A 5 5.81 -12.03 -9.10
N GLN A 6 6.48 -11.26 -9.95
CA GLN A 6 6.74 -9.87 -9.69
C GLN A 6 5.37 -9.22 -9.50
N TYR A 7 5.11 -8.77 -8.28
CA TYR A 7 3.84 -8.15 -7.94
C TYR A 7 3.76 -6.82 -8.70
N ASP A 8 2.90 -6.77 -9.73
CA ASP A 8 2.91 -5.71 -10.74
C ASP A 8 1.88 -4.62 -10.44
N LEU A 9 2.36 -3.44 -10.04
CA LEU A 9 1.54 -2.26 -9.78
C LEU A 9 0.60 -1.94 -10.94
N ASN A 10 1.09 -2.06 -12.19
CA ASN A 10 0.32 -1.68 -13.36
C ASN A 10 -0.92 -2.55 -13.55
N LYS A 11 -0.84 -3.84 -13.22
CA LYS A 11 -1.98 -4.77 -13.26
C LYS A 11 -3.07 -4.33 -12.29
N HIS A 12 -2.71 -3.98 -11.06
CA HIS A 12 -3.67 -3.51 -10.05
C HIS A 12 -4.24 -2.14 -10.40
N LEU A 13 -3.37 -1.22 -10.81
CA LEU A 13 -3.73 0.14 -11.21
C LEU A 13 -4.72 0.13 -12.38
N SER A 14 -4.47 -0.65 -13.43
CA SER A 14 -5.35 -0.75 -14.60
C SER A 14 -6.77 -1.19 -14.23
N ARG A 15 -6.91 -2.12 -13.28
CA ARG A 15 -8.22 -2.56 -12.78
C ARG A 15 -8.99 -1.41 -12.12
N PHE A 16 -8.32 -0.61 -11.29
CA PHE A 16 -8.98 0.49 -10.60
C PHE A 16 -9.22 1.70 -11.51
N LEU A 17 -8.36 1.95 -12.50
CA LEU A 17 -8.60 2.98 -13.52
C LEU A 17 -9.82 2.67 -14.41
N ALA A 18 -10.19 1.40 -14.56
CA ALA A 18 -11.42 1.01 -15.25
C ALA A 18 -12.71 1.32 -14.46
N ILE A 19 -12.60 1.69 -13.18
CA ILE A 19 -13.73 2.05 -12.31
C ILE A 19 -13.78 3.59 -12.19
N PRO A 20 -14.83 4.28 -12.68
CA PRO A 20 -14.82 5.74 -12.81
C PRO A 20 -14.57 6.50 -11.50
N TRP A 21 -15.14 6.04 -10.38
CA TRP A 21 -14.94 6.71 -9.10
C TRP A 21 -13.51 6.52 -8.58
N CYS A 22 -12.91 5.34 -8.74
CA CYS A 22 -11.50 5.10 -8.40
C CYS A 22 -10.58 5.97 -9.26
N ALA A 23 -10.82 5.99 -10.59
CA ALA A 23 -10.03 6.76 -11.54
C ALA A 23 -9.99 8.24 -11.18
N LYS A 24 -11.13 8.81 -10.75
CA LYS A 24 -11.20 10.21 -10.26
C LYS A 24 -10.20 10.49 -9.13
N HIS A 25 -10.03 9.56 -8.19
CA HIS A 25 -9.07 9.74 -7.10
C HIS A 25 -7.63 9.53 -7.55
N LEU A 26 -7.39 8.51 -8.38
CA LEU A 26 -6.06 8.10 -8.84
C LEU A 26 -5.45 9.08 -9.86
N GLN A 27 -6.27 9.76 -10.65
CA GLN A 27 -5.84 10.73 -11.66
C GLN A 27 -5.81 12.18 -11.14
N ALA A 28 -6.17 12.40 -9.87
CA ALA A 28 -6.11 13.74 -9.28
C ALA A 28 -4.66 14.25 -9.27
N PRO A 29 -4.40 15.54 -9.56
CA PRO A 29 -3.05 16.10 -9.55
C PRO A 29 -2.32 15.86 -8.22
N GLY A 30 -1.03 15.53 -8.30
CA GLY A 30 -0.20 15.25 -7.12
C GLY A 30 -0.47 13.90 -6.46
N THR A 31 -1.29 13.03 -7.06
CA THR A 31 -1.53 11.67 -6.56
C THR A 31 -0.37 10.76 -6.91
N GLU A 32 0.14 10.05 -5.90
CA GLU A 32 1.12 8.98 -6.07
C GLU A 32 0.52 7.66 -5.65
N VAL A 33 0.68 6.66 -6.50
CA VAL A 33 0.19 5.30 -6.26
C VAL A 33 1.36 4.42 -5.85
N ILE A 34 1.17 3.67 -4.78
CA ILE A 34 2.13 2.71 -4.25
C ILE A 34 1.50 1.32 -4.16
N LEU A 35 2.36 0.31 -4.23
CA LEU A 35 1.98 -1.02 -3.79
C LEU A 35 2.16 -1.08 -2.27
N PRO A 36 1.14 -1.48 -1.51
CA PRO A 36 1.31 -1.82 -0.11
C PRO A 36 2.42 -2.88 0.01
N PRO A 37 3.36 -2.72 0.97
CA PRO A 37 4.38 -3.74 1.25
C PRO A 37 3.70 -5.06 1.66
N GLY A 38 4.45 -6.16 1.59
CA GLY A 38 3.91 -7.47 1.99
C GLY A 38 3.03 -8.15 0.98
N ARG A 39 2.94 -7.64 -0.24
CA ARG A 39 2.26 -8.32 -1.34
C ARG A 39 3.19 -9.16 -2.21
N THR A 40 4.49 -9.08 -1.95
CA THR A 40 5.51 -9.96 -2.53
C THR A 40 6.09 -10.80 -1.41
N PRO A 41 6.03 -12.14 -1.48
CA PRO A 41 6.67 -13.00 -0.48
C PRO A 41 8.16 -12.69 -0.39
N ASP A 42 8.65 -12.52 0.83
CA ASP A 42 10.06 -12.41 1.11
C ASP A 42 10.66 -13.80 1.41
N GLN A 43 11.97 -13.88 1.66
CA GLN A 43 12.61 -15.15 2.02
C GLN A 43 12.48 -15.48 3.52
N GLY A 44 12.14 -14.49 4.36
CA GLY A 44 11.98 -14.65 5.81
C GLY A 44 10.65 -15.26 6.23
N GLY A 45 9.64 -15.27 5.34
CA GLY A 45 8.27 -15.64 5.71
C GLY A 45 7.61 -14.56 6.56
N GLU A 46 8.14 -13.34 6.53
CA GLU A 46 7.51 -12.18 7.13
C GLU A 46 6.32 -11.78 6.23
N GLU A 47 5.28 -11.21 6.84
CA GLU A 47 4.11 -10.70 6.10
C GLU A 47 3.31 -11.77 5.30
N GLU A 48 3.49 -13.07 5.58
CA GLU A 48 2.80 -14.20 4.90
C GLU A 48 1.27 -14.09 4.87
N LEU A 49 0.69 -13.44 5.88
CA LEU A 49 -0.73 -13.07 5.87
C LEU A 49 -1.08 -12.23 4.64
N TRP A 50 -0.32 -11.17 4.37
CA TRP A 50 -0.54 -10.28 3.23
C TRP A 50 -0.01 -10.87 1.93
N ALA A 51 1.13 -11.56 1.99
CA ALA A 51 1.89 -11.97 0.80
C ALA A 51 1.27 -13.18 0.12
N ARG A 52 0.63 -14.06 0.91
CA ARG A 52 0.02 -15.30 0.42
C ARG A 52 -1.45 -15.40 0.78
N THR A 53 -1.77 -15.36 2.07
CA THR A 53 -3.14 -15.68 2.55
C THR A 53 -4.17 -14.71 1.98
N LEU A 54 -3.86 -13.42 1.99
CA LEU A 54 -4.74 -12.34 1.52
C LEU A 54 -4.44 -11.92 0.07
N ASN A 55 -3.51 -12.58 -0.61
CA ASN A 55 -3.09 -12.30 -1.98
C ASN A 55 -3.51 -13.41 -2.95
N THR A 56 -4.81 -13.69 -2.97
CA THR A 56 -5.41 -14.68 -3.86
C THR A 56 -6.54 -14.07 -4.69
N PRO A 57 -6.93 -14.70 -5.81
CA PRO A 57 -8.12 -14.29 -6.56
C PRO A 57 -9.41 -14.26 -5.72
N GLU A 58 -9.50 -15.11 -4.70
CA GLU A 58 -10.66 -15.25 -3.82
C GLU A 58 -10.64 -14.30 -2.61
N THR A 59 -9.50 -13.69 -2.29
CA THR A 59 -9.34 -12.77 -1.14
C THR A 59 -9.22 -11.32 -1.59
N PHE A 60 -8.03 -10.74 -1.67
CA PHE A 60 -7.83 -9.44 -2.31
C PHE A 60 -7.13 -9.62 -3.67
N PRO A 61 -7.88 -9.86 -4.76
CA PRO A 61 -7.32 -9.98 -6.11
C PRO A 61 -6.59 -8.72 -6.58
N ALA A 62 -6.95 -7.55 -6.01
CA ALA A 62 -6.19 -6.34 -6.22
C ALA A 62 -6.20 -5.43 -5.00
N PHE A 63 -5.04 -4.86 -4.69
CA PHE A 63 -4.88 -3.92 -3.60
C PHE A 63 -3.79 -2.90 -3.94
N ILE A 64 -4.13 -1.61 -3.89
CA ILE A 64 -3.20 -0.49 -4.03
C ILE A 64 -3.45 0.53 -2.92
N ALA A 65 -2.43 1.32 -2.62
CA ALA A 65 -2.58 2.51 -1.81
C ALA A 65 -2.14 3.74 -2.62
N PHE A 66 -2.62 4.91 -2.24
CA PHE A 66 -2.22 6.16 -2.85
C PHE A 66 -2.31 7.30 -1.85
N TYR A 67 -1.56 8.35 -2.11
CA TYR A 67 -1.57 9.56 -1.31
C TYR A 67 -1.41 10.78 -2.21
N ARG A 68 -1.72 11.96 -1.70
CA ARG A 68 -1.45 13.21 -2.40
C ARG A 68 -0.25 13.87 -1.76
N ARG A 69 0.73 14.28 -2.56
CA ARG A 69 1.79 15.15 -2.04
C ARG A 69 1.15 16.45 -1.56
N PRO A 70 1.37 16.87 -0.30
CA PRO A 70 0.97 18.19 0.13
C PRO A 70 1.69 19.22 -0.74
N ALA A 71 1.00 20.29 -1.10
CA ALA A 71 1.69 21.46 -1.65
C ALA A 71 2.67 21.97 -0.58
N ALA A 72 3.90 22.29 -0.96
CA ALA A 72 4.81 22.98 -0.05
C ALA A 72 4.12 24.28 0.39
N ASP A 73 3.77 24.38 1.67
CA ASP A 73 3.12 25.58 2.17
C ASP A 73 4.10 26.75 2.02
N ARG A 74 3.63 27.91 1.56
CA ARG A 74 4.50 29.07 1.27
C ARG A 74 5.21 29.62 2.52
N GLY A 75 4.89 29.12 3.70
CA GLY A 75 5.54 29.44 4.98
C GLY A 75 6.53 28.40 5.50
N GLN A 76 6.62 27.20 4.89
CA GLN A 76 7.54 26.16 5.32
C GLN A 76 8.89 26.33 4.60
N GLN A 77 9.63 27.33 5.06
CA GLN A 77 11.02 27.57 4.65
C GLN A 77 11.82 26.33 5.08
N ASP A 78 12.30 25.55 4.11
CA ASP A 78 13.25 24.43 4.23
C ASP A 78 12.74 23.04 4.69
N GLY A 79 11.43 22.74 4.66
CA GLY A 79 10.90 21.43 5.10
C GLY A 79 10.09 20.65 4.04
N ILE A 80 10.32 19.34 3.93
CA ILE A 80 9.45 18.42 3.17
C ILE A 80 8.10 18.31 3.89
N ALA A 81 7.00 18.55 3.17
CA ALA A 81 5.66 18.51 3.75
C ALA A 81 5.23 17.08 4.11
N LYS A 82 4.70 16.90 5.33
CA LYS A 82 4.23 15.62 5.87
C LYS A 82 2.98 15.12 5.14
N VAL A 83 2.97 13.85 4.76
CA VAL A 83 1.77 13.13 4.31
C VAL A 83 0.95 12.73 5.54
N ASP A 84 -0.26 13.25 5.69
CA ASP A 84 -1.15 12.97 6.82
C ASP A 84 -2.17 11.87 6.53
N ARG A 85 -2.37 11.54 5.25
CA ARG A 85 -3.38 10.61 4.77
C ARG A 85 -2.85 9.71 3.65
N VAL A 86 -3.10 8.42 3.81
CA VAL A 86 -2.98 7.42 2.76
C VAL A 86 -4.37 6.80 2.55
N ASP A 87 -4.79 6.68 1.31
CA ASP A 87 -6.04 6.04 0.90
C ASP A 87 -5.73 4.65 0.30
N GLY A 88 -6.57 3.66 0.59
CA GLY A 88 -6.44 2.30 0.04
C GLY A 88 -7.62 1.92 -0.87
N LEU A 89 -7.33 1.24 -1.98
CA LEU A 89 -8.34 0.61 -2.83
C LEU A 89 -8.09 -0.89 -2.89
N ALA A 90 -9.04 -1.67 -2.39
CA ALA A 90 -9.01 -3.12 -2.39
C ALA A 90 -10.22 -3.68 -3.14
N ALA A 91 -9.97 -4.60 -4.08
CA ALA A 91 -10.98 -5.44 -4.66
C ALA A 91 -11.24 -6.61 -3.71
N VAL A 92 -12.50 -6.83 -3.32
CA VAL A 92 -12.88 -7.82 -2.31
C VAL A 92 -13.43 -9.07 -2.98
N GLY A 93 -12.83 -10.21 -2.68
CA GLY A 93 -13.28 -11.53 -3.11
C GLY A 93 -14.19 -12.21 -2.07
N ARG A 94 -14.88 -13.26 -2.53
CA ARG A 94 -15.87 -14.01 -1.73
C ARG A 94 -15.28 -14.77 -0.53
N GLY A 95 -13.97 -15.06 -0.55
CA GLY A 95 -13.27 -15.81 0.49
C GLY A 95 -13.12 -15.05 1.80
N LEU A 96 -13.49 -13.77 1.84
CA LEU A 96 -13.37 -12.89 3.02
C LEU A 96 -14.71 -12.69 3.75
N ALA A 97 -15.76 -13.40 3.35
CA ALA A 97 -17.10 -13.20 3.91
C ALA A 97 -17.22 -13.81 5.33
N GLY A 98 -17.77 -13.05 6.28
CA GLY A 98 -18.18 -13.55 7.60
C GLY A 98 -19.67 -13.90 7.68
N PHE A 99 -20.46 -13.33 6.76
CA PHE A 99 -21.88 -13.58 6.54
C PHE A 99 -22.16 -13.41 5.03
N PRO A 100 -23.21 -14.01 4.45
CA PRO A 100 -23.54 -13.82 3.03
C PRO A 100 -23.45 -12.35 2.57
N ALA A 101 -22.61 -12.13 1.56
CA ALA A 101 -22.32 -10.82 0.97
C ALA A 101 -21.70 -9.75 1.91
N MET A 102 -21.20 -10.11 3.09
CA MET A 102 -20.55 -9.19 4.03
C MET A 102 -19.16 -9.68 4.42
N MET A 103 -18.15 -8.80 4.28
CA MET A 103 -16.78 -9.08 4.71
C MET A 103 -16.74 -9.32 6.23
N HIS A 104 -15.96 -10.31 6.67
CA HIS A 104 -15.75 -10.60 8.07
C HIS A 104 -15.11 -9.40 8.78
N GLY A 105 -15.63 -9.02 9.95
CA GLY A 105 -15.17 -7.82 10.69
C GLY A 105 -13.67 -7.85 11.02
N GLY A 106 -13.13 -9.04 11.31
CA GLY A 106 -11.68 -9.21 11.51
C GLY A 106 -10.85 -8.87 10.26
N ILE A 107 -11.35 -9.16 9.05
CA ILE A 107 -10.66 -8.80 7.80
C ILE A 107 -10.75 -7.29 7.55
N VAL A 108 -11.90 -6.67 7.89
CA VAL A 108 -12.03 -5.20 7.84
C VAL A 108 -11.00 -4.56 8.77
N ALA A 109 -10.87 -5.05 10.00
CA ALA A 109 -9.87 -4.56 10.95
C ALA A 109 -8.44 -4.74 10.43
N THR A 110 -8.11 -5.90 9.85
CA THR A 110 -6.81 -6.15 9.22
C THR A 110 -6.53 -5.19 8.06
N LEU A 111 -7.52 -4.90 7.21
CA LEU A 111 -7.35 -3.95 6.10
C LEU A 111 -7.09 -2.53 6.60
N LEU A 112 -7.80 -2.10 7.65
CA LEU A 112 -7.60 -0.78 8.26
C LEU A 112 -6.21 -0.67 8.92
N ASP A 113 -5.78 -1.69 9.65
CA ASP A 113 -4.43 -1.77 10.22
C ASP A 113 -3.36 -1.69 9.12
N GLY A 114 -3.54 -2.47 8.06
CA GLY A 114 -2.66 -2.48 6.89
C GLY A 114 -2.49 -1.10 6.24
N ILE A 115 -3.58 -0.36 6.03
CA ILE A 115 -3.53 0.98 5.41
C ILE A 115 -2.97 2.03 6.39
N ALA A 116 -3.38 1.98 7.66
CA ALA A 116 -2.91 2.94 8.67
C ALA A 116 -1.40 2.83 8.88
N GLY A 117 -0.85 1.60 8.85
CA GLY A 117 0.59 1.33 8.94
C GLY A 117 1.43 1.94 7.81
N LEU A 118 0.82 2.34 6.68
CA LEU A 118 1.54 2.92 5.54
C LEU A 118 1.96 4.37 5.76
N VAL A 119 1.21 5.15 6.55
CA VAL A 119 1.44 6.60 6.69
C VAL A 119 2.86 6.92 7.14
N PRO A 120 3.44 6.27 8.16
CA PRO A 120 4.80 6.58 8.57
C PRO A 120 5.84 6.13 7.54
N GLY A 121 5.64 4.97 6.88
CA GLY A 121 6.52 4.49 5.83
C GLY A 121 6.56 5.42 4.62
N VAL A 122 5.41 5.95 4.19
CA VAL A 122 5.34 6.98 3.15
C VAL A 122 6.10 8.25 3.57
N ASN A 123 5.96 8.69 4.82
CA ASN A 123 6.70 9.85 5.33
C ASN A 123 8.21 9.63 5.40
N GLN A 124 8.68 8.41 5.68
CA GLN A 124 10.09 8.07 5.57
C GLN A 124 10.56 8.13 4.10
N GLN A 125 9.79 7.59 3.17
CA GLN A 125 10.12 7.61 1.74
C GLN A 125 10.21 9.02 1.15
N VAL A 126 9.29 9.91 1.55
CA VAL A 126 9.35 11.31 1.09
C VAL A 126 10.44 12.12 1.81
N GLY A 127 11.07 11.58 2.86
CA GLY A 127 12.19 12.22 3.57
C GLY A 127 11.77 13.10 4.77
N VAL A 128 10.54 12.95 5.26
CA VAL A 128 10.04 13.65 6.46
C VAL A 128 10.61 13.02 7.73
N PHE A 129 10.78 11.69 7.73
CA PHE A 129 11.42 10.97 8.82
C PHE A 129 12.81 10.48 8.41
N PRO A 130 13.80 10.47 9.34
CA PRO A 130 15.12 9.94 9.05
C PRO A 130 15.04 8.46 8.69
N ASP A 131 15.97 8.00 7.86
CA ASP A 131 16.13 6.59 7.48
C ASP A 131 16.72 5.74 8.61
N THR A 132 16.17 5.88 9.82
CA THR A 132 16.47 5.04 10.97
C THR A 132 15.34 4.03 11.07
N ARG A 133 15.63 2.73 10.92
CA ARG A 133 14.65 1.66 11.15
C ARG A 133 14.18 1.71 12.62
N PRO A 134 12.97 2.24 12.93
CA PRO A 134 12.44 2.14 14.27
C PRO A 134 11.84 0.74 14.37
N GLY A 135 12.11 0.00 15.44
CA GLY A 135 11.69 -1.41 15.67
C GLY A 135 10.17 -1.65 15.77
N TYR A 136 9.37 -0.82 15.12
CA TYR A 136 7.93 -0.98 14.89
C TYR A 136 7.59 -1.16 13.38
N PHE A 137 8.57 -0.99 12.47
CA PHE A 137 8.38 -1.01 11.01
C PHE A 137 8.97 -2.22 10.30
N ASP A 138 9.35 -3.27 11.04
CA ASP A 138 9.95 -4.46 10.44
C ASP A 138 8.98 -5.24 9.53
N ALA A 139 7.66 -4.98 9.62
CA ALA A 139 6.64 -5.59 8.75
C ALA A 139 6.22 -4.73 7.55
N TYR A 140 6.98 -3.68 7.21
CA TYR A 140 6.77 -2.91 5.99
C TYR A 140 8.13 -2.61 5.35
N GLY A 141 8.77 -3.65 4.84
CA GLY A 141 10.05 -3.56 4.13
C GLY A 141 9.95 -2.68 2.88
N PHE A 142 10.16 -1.37 3.02
CA PHE A 142 10.38 -0.49 1.88
C PHE A 142 11.81 -0.70 1.36
N ALA A 143 11.93 -1.47 0.29
CA ALA A 143 13.16 -1.55 -0.49
C ALA A 143 13.44 -0.16 -1.10
N GLY A 144 14.32 0.61 -0.46
CA GLY A 144 14.89 1.81 -1.06
C GLY A 144 15.61 1.46 -2.38
N PRO A 145 15.75 2.41 -3.33
CA PRO A 145 16.46 2.16 -4.57
C PRO A 145 17.88 1.69 -4.26
N ALA A 146 18.27 0.55 -4.83
CA ALA A 146 19.62 0.02 -4.75
C ALA A 146 20.61 1.15 -5.07
N ARG A 147 21.48 1.48 -4.11
CA ARG A 147 22.58 2.42 -4.34
C ARG A 147 23.37 1.89 -5.54
N ARG A 148 23.39 2.65 -6.62
CA ARG A 148 24.36 2.43 -7.71
C ARG A 148 25.74 2.68 -7.10
N SER A 149 26.55 1.62 -7.05
CA SER A 149 28.00 1.69 -6.89
C SER A 149 28.64 2.26 -8.15
#